data_AF-A0A523SVL6-F1
#
_entry.id   AF-A0A523SVL6-F1
#
_cell.length_a   1.000
_cell.length_b   1.000
_cell.length_c   1.000
_cell.angle_alpha   90.00
_cell.angle_beta   90.00
_cell.angle_gamma   90.00
#
_symmetry.space_group_name_H-M   'P 1'
#
loop_
_entity.id
_entity.type
_entity.pdbx_description
1 polymer ?
#
loop_
_entity_poly.entity_id
_entity_poly.type
_entity_poly.pdbx_seq_one_letter_code
_entity_poly.pdbx_strand_id
1 'polypeptide(L)'
;MIKILKKTNFDFIGARKKSFILSLVLIAVGIISLFIRGGLNYGIDFSGGTLIQLHFEKPISTSEIREALIKIGYSKAQIQKFGTANDFLLRTASGESFITDTIGPSILEARTETEKGKIRNIIIKATVS
;
A
#
# COMPACT_ATOMS: atom_id res chain seq x y z
N MET A 1 -7.85 -51.84 26.23
CA MET A 1 -6.95 -50.75 25.81
C MET A 1 -6.71 -50.87 24.31
N ILE A 2 -7.42 -50.09 23.50
CA ILE A 2 -7.42 -50.24 22.03
C ILE A 2 -6.22 -49.47 21.46
N LYS A 3 -5.30 -50.17 20.79
CA LYS A 3 -4.21 -49.55 20.02
C LYS A 3 -4.70 -49.27 18.61
N ILE A 4 -5.12 -48.03 18.37
CA ILE A 4 -5.71 -47.56 17.10
C ILE A 4 -4.65 -47.35 15.99
N LEU A 5 -3.35 -47.27 16.32
CA LEU A 5 -2.30 -46.97 15.35
C LEU A 5 -1.37 -48.18 15.13
N LYS A 6 -1.36 -48.68 13.89
CA LYS A 6 -0.46 -49.74 13.41
C LYS A 6 0.96 -49.17 13.25
N LYS A 7 2.01 -49.92 13.61
CA LYS A 7 3.41 -49.51 13.36
C LYS A 7 3.58 -49.28 11.86
N THR A 8 3.81 -48.02 11.48
CA THR A 8 3.98 -47.63 10.08
C THR A 8 5.45 -47.34 9.84
N ASN A 9 6.04 -48.03 8.86
CA ASN A 9 7.45 -47.94 8.53
C ASN A 9 7.59 -47.19 7.21
N PHE A 10 7.58 -45.86 7.27
CA PHE A 10 7.80 -45.00 6.11
C PHE A 10 9.27 -44.61 6.03
N ASP A 11 9.91 -44.91 4.90
CA ASP A 11 11.28 -44.48 4.64
C ASP A 11 11.31 -43.05 4.08
N PHE A 12 11.24 -42.09 4.99
CA PHE A 12 11.36 -40.66 4.66
C PHE A 12 12.75 -40.30 4.11
N ILE A 13 13.78 -41.05 4.50
CA ILE A 13 15.16 -40.75 4.14
C ILE A 13 15.45 -41.19 2.71
N GLY A 14 14.95 -42.35 2.30
CA GLY A 14 15.00 -42.82 0.91
C GLY A 14 14.20 -41.93 -0.04
N ALA A 15 13.09 -41.36 0.42
CA ALA A 15 12.26 -40.46 -0.38
C ALA A 15 12.83 -39.03 -0.55
N ARG A 16 13.88 -38.65 0.21
CA ARG A 16 14.38 -37.26 0.29
C ARG A 16 14.63 -36.60 -1.07
N LYS A 17 15.19 -37.34 -2.04
CA LYS A 17 15.54 -36.80 -3.37
C LYS A 17 14.29 -36.41 -4.14
N LYS A 18 13.23 -37.23 -4.08
CA LYS A 18 11.94 -36.93 -4.74
C LYS A 18 11.27 -35.72 -4.09
N SER A 19 11.29 -35.64 -2.76
CA SER A 19 10.75 -34.50 -2.02
C SER A 19 11.48 -33.20 -2.38
N PHE A 20 12.81 -33.21 -2.45
CA PHE A 20 13.58 -32.03 -2.87
C PHE A 20 13.29 -31.58 -4.29
N ILE A 21 13.15 -32.53 -5.24
CA ILE A 21 12.78 -32.20 -6.62
C ILE A 21 11.39 -31.55 -6.65
N LEU A 22 10.41 -32.12 -5.94
CA LEU A 22 9.07 -31.56 -5.86
C LEU A 22 9.08 -30.14 -5.26
N SER A 23 9.82 -29.92 -4.16
CA SER A 23 9.98 -28.60 -3.57
C SER A 23 10.61 -27.60 -4.53
N LEU A 24 11.66 -28.00 -5.25
CA LEU A 24 12.33 -27.14 -6.24
C LEU A 24 11.37 -26.73 -7.37
N VAL A 25 10.57 -27.68 -7.87
CA VAL A 25 9.56 -27.41 -8.90
C VAL A 25 8.52 -26.42 -8.38
N LEU A 26 8.01 -26.60 -7.16
CA LEU A 26 7.04 -25.67 -6.56
C LEU A 26 7.62 -24.26 -6.40
N ILE A 27 8.87 -24.15 -5.94
CA ILE A 27 9.58 -22.87 -5.83
C ILE A 27 9.72 -22.22 -7.21
N ALA A 28 10.16 -22.98 -8.22
CA ALA A 28 10.33 -22.48 -9.58
C ALA A 28 9.00 -21.98 -10.18
N VAL A 29 7.92 -22.72 -10.01
CA VAL A 29 6.56 -22.31 -10.43
C VAL A 29 6.14 -21.02 -9.72
N GLY A 30 6.40 -20.91 -8.41
CA GLY A 30 6.13 -19.69 -7.63
C GLY A 30 6.89 -18.48 -8.18
N ILE A 31 8.18 -18.63 -8.46
CA ILE A 31 9.03 -17.58 -9.03
C ILE A 31 8.53 -17.17 -10.42
N ILE A 32 8.25 -18.14 -11.31
CA ILE A 32 7.74 -17.87 -12.66
C ILE A 32 6.39 -17.13 -12.60
N SER A 33 5.52 -17.52 -11.66
CA SER A 33 4.25 -16.85 -11.43
C SER A 33 4.41 -15.36 -11.07
N LEU A 34 5.46 -14.99 -10.33
CA LEU A 34 5.74 -13.58 -10.05
C LEU A 34 6.02 -12.78 -11.33
N PHE A 35 6.85 -13.32 -12.24
CA PHE A 35 7.15 -12.64 -13.49
C PHE A 35 5.93 -12.51 -14.41
N ILE A 36 5.09 -13.55 -14.50
CA ILE A 36 3.86 -13.51 -15.33
C ILE A 36 2.86 -12.47 -14.80
N ARG A 37 2.79 -12.27 -13.48
CA ARG A 37 1.84 -11.34 -12.83
C ARG A 37 2.32 -9.88 -12.77
N GLY A 38 3.41 -9.54 -13.46
CA GLY A 38 3.95 -8.17 -13.46
C GLY A 38 4.95 -7.88 -12.35
N GLY A 39 5.53 -8.92 -11.73
CA GLY A 39 6.58 -8.81 -10.73
C GLY A 39 6.07 -8.87 -9.29
N LEU A 40 6.92 -8.41 -8.37
CA LEU A 40 6.60 -8.28 -6.96
C LEU A 40 5.72 -7.03 -6.74
N ASN A 41 4.66 -7.18 -5.95
CA ASN A 41 3.90 -6.03 -5.46
C ASN A 41 4.70 -5.35 -4.34
N TYR A 42 5.58 -4.42 -4.70
CA TYR A 42 6.40 -3.70 -3.74
C TYR A 42 5.54 -2.85 -2.82
N GLY A 43 5.74 -3.02 -1.51
CA GLY A 43 5.16 -2.14 -0.49
C GLY A 43 5.82 -0.77 -0.47
N ILE A 44 5.27 0.15 0.35
CA ILE A 44 5.75 1.52 0.50
C ILE A 44 7.22 1.61 0.95
N ASP A 45 7.66 0.66 1.76
CA ASP A 45 9.03 0.62 2.30
C ASP A 45 10.07 0.28 1.22
N PHE A 46 9.63 -0.20 0.06
CA PHE A 46 10.49 -0.64 -1.05
C PHE A 46 10.28 0.16 -2.35
N SER A 47 9.14 0.82 -2.51
CA SER A 47 8.81 1.59 -3.72
C SER A 47 9.13 3.08 -3.59
N GLY A 48 9.29 3.59 -2.36
CA GLY A 48 9.35 5.03 -2.11
C GLY A 48 8.02 5.71 -2.44
N GLY A 49 7.71 6.81 -1.75
CA GLY A 49 6.45 7.50 -2.01
C GLY A 49 6.10 8.52 -0.93
N THR A 50 4.94 9.15 -1.09
CA THR A 50 4.42 10.11 -0.12
C THR A 50 3.20 9.55 0.58
N LEU A 51 3.22 9.59 1.91
CA LEU A 51 2.07 9.33 2.76
C LEU A 51 1.44 10.66 3.18
N ILE A 52 0.16 10.84 2.84
CA ILE A 52 -0.62 12.03 3.19
C ILE A 52 -1.73 11.61 4.15
N GLN A 53 -1.81 12.29 5.29
CA GLN A 53 -2.92 12.15 6.24
C GLN A 53 -3.98 13.22 5.93
N LEU A 54 -5.20 12.77 5.72
CA LEU A 54 -6.38 13.60 5.45
C LEU A 54 -7.39 13.38 6.57
N HIS A 55 -7.90 14.47 7.13
CA HIS A 55 -9.02 14.46 8.06
C HIS A 55 -10.16 15.28 7.46
N PHE A 56 -11.36 14.71 7.39
CA PHE A 56 -12.53 15.41 6.89
C PHE A 56 -13.49 15.77 8.04
N GLU A 57 -13.97 17.01 8.05
CA GLU A 57 -14.98 17.44 9.04
C GLU A 57 -16.34 16.75 8.81
N LYS A 58 -16.63 16.35 7.57
CA LYS A 58 -17.87 15.69 7.16
C LYS A 58 -17.60 14.24 6.78
N PRO A 59 -18.56 13.32 7.02
CA PRO A 59 -18.43 11.95 6.58
C PRO A 59 -18.35 11.90 5.05
N ILE A 60 -17.22 11.40 4.55
CA ILE A 60 -16.96 11.21 3.13
C ILE A 60 -16.68 9.73 2.87
N SER A 61 -17.16 9.21 1.75
CA SER A 61 -16.85 7.82 1.38
C SER A 61 -15.46 7.71 0.74
N THR A 62 -14.86 6.52 0.83
CA THR A 62 -13.61 6.22 0.11
C THR A 62 -13.78 6.28 -1.41
N SER A 63 -15.00 6.08 -1.92
CA SER A 63 -15.32 6.16 -3.34
C SER A 63 -15.21 7.58 -3.86
N GLU A 64 -15.79 8.54 -3.14
CA GLU A 64 -15.74 9.97 -3.49
C GLU A 64 -14.31 10.49 -3.55
N ILE A 65 -13.48 10.13 -2.55
CA ILE A 65 -12.06 10.48 -2.55
C ILE A 65 -11.35 9.86 -3.76
N ARG A 66 -11.62 8.58 -4.07
CA ARG A 66 -11.01 7.88 -5.21
C ARG A 66 -11.39 8.53 -6.54
N GLU A 67 -12.65 8.87 -6.72
CA GLU A 67 -13.12 9.55 -7.93
C GLU A 67 -12.48 10.93 -8.11
N ALA A 68 -12.33 11.69 -7.02
CA ALA A 68 -11.62 12.97 -7.06
C ALA A 68 -10.16 12.79 -7.48
N LEU A 69 -9.46 11.80 -6.92
CA LEU A 69 -8.06 11.49 -7.26
C LEU A 69 -7.88 11.02 -8.70
N ILE A 70 -8.81 10.22 -9.23
CA ILE A 70 -8.77 9.78 -10.63
C ILE A 70 -8.90 10.99 -11.57
N LYS A 71 -9.77 11.96 -11.26
CA LYS A 71 -9.96 13.17 -12.08
C LYS A 71 -8.71 14.04 -12.17
N ILE A 72 -7.89 14.06 -11.13
CA ILE A 72 -6.63 14.82 -11.10
C ILE A 72 -5.42 14.00 -11.59
N GLY A 73 -5.64 12.78 -12.10
CA GLY A 73 -4.59 11.94 -12.70
C GLY A 73 -3.95 10.91 -11.76
N TYR A 74 -4.37 10.85 -10.49
CA TYR A 74 -3.78 10.01 -9.44
C TYR A 74 -4.56 8.69 -9.26
N SER A 75 -4.78 7.99 -10.37
CA SER A 75 -5.58 6.75 -10.41
C SER A 75 -4.95 5.56 -9.66
N LYS A 76 -3.63 5.63 -9.41
CA LYS A 76 -2.87 4.58 -8.72
C LYS A 76 -2.77 4.78 -7.21
N ALA A 77 -3.24 5.92 -6.71
CA ALA A 77 -3.14 6.25 -5.30
C ALA A 77 -4.02 5.32 -4.44
N GLN A 78 -3.46 4.83 -3.34
CA GLN A 78 -4.15 3.94 -2.41
C GLN A 78 -4.74 4.75 -1.26
N ILE A 79 -6.04 4.55 -0.98
CA ILE A 79 -6.75 5.21 0.11
C ILE A 79 -7.06 4.16 1.19
N GLN A 80 -6.70 4.47 2.43
CA GLN A 80 -6.96 3.62 3.59
C GLN A 80 -7.54 4.45 4.72
N LYS A 81 -8.61 3.99 5.36
CA LYS A 81 -9.09 4.63 6.60
C LYS A 81 -8.11 4.35 7.74
N PHE A 82 -7.83 5.33 8.58
CA PHE A 82 -7.05 5.18 9.82
C PHE A 82 -7.75 5.91 10.95
N GLY A 83 -7.50 5.62 12.23
CA GLY A 83 -8.10 6.42 13.31
C GLY A 83 -9.64 6.40 13.33
N THR A 84 -10.27 7.54 13.07
CA THR A 84 -11.74 7.72 13.11
C THR A 84 -12.43 7.49 11.74
N ALA A 85 -13.77 7.61 11.69
CA ALA A 85 -14.54 7.39 10.46
C ALA A 85 -14.17 8.34 9.29
N ASN A 86 -13.56 9.49 9.61
CA ASN A 86 -13.24 10.56 8.67
C ASN A 86 -11.73 10.77 8.45
N ASP A 87 -10.91 9.88 9.00
CA ASP A 87 -9.46 9.93 8.90
C ASP A 87 -8.98 8.97 7.80
N PHE A 88 -8.21 9.49 6.85
CA PHE A 88 -7.73 8.74 5.69
C PHE A 88 -6.24 8.92 5.45
N LEU A 89 -5.58 7.81 5.13
CA LEU A 89 -4.23 7.76 4.60
C LEU A 89 -4.32 7.63 3.09
N LEU A 90 -3.71 8.59 2.42
CA LEU A 90 -3.47 8.56 0.99
C LEU A 90 -2.01 8.19 0.75
N ARG A 91 -1.78 7.15 -0.07
CA ARG A 91 -0.45 6.67 -0.46
C ARG A 91 -0.28 6.86 -1.96
N THR A 92 0.79 7.56 -2.33
CA THR A 92 1.18 7.78 -3.73
C THR A 92 2.56 7.17 -3.96
N ALA A 93 2.78 6.62 -5.16
CA ALA A 93 4.10 6.10 -5.54
C ALA A 93 5.05 7.27 -5.84
N SER A 94 6.34 7.09 -5.53
CA SER A 94 7.38 8.07 -5.89
C SER A 94 7.38 8.28 -7.41
N GLY A 95 6.98 9.49 -7.85
CA GLY A 95 6.79 9.83 -9.26
C GLY A 95 5.48 10.60 -9.53
N GLU A 96 4.48 10.48 -8.65
CA GLU A 96 3.28 11.29 -8.67
C GLU A 96 3.48 12.50 -7.71
N SER A 97 4.04 13.59 -8.25
CA SER A 97 4.43 14.83 -7.57
C SER A 97 3.25 15.67 -7.06
N PHE A 98 2.42 15.10 -6.17
CA PHE A 98 1.33 15.82 -5.50
C PHE A 98 1.83 17.07 -4.75
N ILE A 99 3.04 17.00 -4.19
CA ILE A 99 3.63 18.09 -3.41
C ILE A 99 4.25 19.18 -4.29
N THR A 100 4.87 18.85 -5.43
CA THR A 100 5.61 19.87 -6.21
C THR A 100 4.69 20.68 -7.12
N ASP A 101 3.71 20.03 -7.77
CA ASP A 101 3.00 20.65 -8.88
C ASP A 101 1.64 21.27 -8.49
N THR A 102 1.03 20.81 -7.39
CA THR A 102 -0.32 21.28 -6.99
C THR A 102 -0.34 21.86 -5.58
N ILE A 103 0.30 21.21 -4.61
CA ILE A 103 0.28 21.70 -3.22
C ILE A 103 1.40 22.71 -2.94
N GLY A 104 2.55 22.60 -3.59
CA GLY A 104 3.67 23.53 -3.45
C GLY A 104 3.26 24.99 -3.71
N PRO A 105 2.64 25.30 -4.87
CA PRO A 105 2.13 26.64 -5.16
C PRO A 105 1.05 27.07 -4.16
N SER A 106 0.12 26.20 -3.79
CA SER A 106 -0.97 26.54 -2.85
C SER A 106 -0.51 26.71 -1.40
N ILE A 107 0.56 26.04 -0.96
CA ILE A 107 1.19 26.28 0.35
C ILE A 107 2.00 27.57 0.32
N LEU A 108 2.65 27.91 -0.80
CA LEU A 108 3.37 29.17 -0.97
C LEU A 108 2.41 30.37 -1.08
N GLU A 109 1.30 30.23 -1.80
CA GLU A 109 0.21 31.20 -1.85
C GLU A 109 -0.50 31.31 -0.51
N ALA A 110 -0.87 30.19 0.14
CA ALA A 110 -1.47 30.23 1.48
C ALA A 110 -0.51 30.86 2.51
N ARG A 111 0.82 30.69 2.38
CA ARG A 111 1.79 31.38 3.24
C ARG A 111 1.83 32.89 3.00
N THR A 112 1.49 33.34 1.79
CA THR A 112 1.38 34.76 1.45
C THR A 112 0.00 35.33 1.80
N GLU A 113 -1.04 34.50 1.83
CA GLU A 113 -2.44 34.87 2.11
C GLU A 113 -2.84 34.70 3.59
N THR A 114 -2.03 34.01 4.40
CA THR A 114 -2.23 33.89 5.86
C THR A 114 -2.02 35.24 6.59
N GLU A 115 -1.46 36.27 5.95
CA GLU A 115 -1.49 37.64 6.50
C GLU A 115 -2.87 38.32 6.37
N LYS A 116 -3.77 37.84 5.50
CA LYS A 116 -5.11 38.44 5.33
C LYS A 116 -6.21 37.40 5.13
N GLY A 117 -6.42 36.60 6.17
CA GLY A 117 -7.76 36.15 6.54
C GLY A 117 -8.32 34.94 5.79
N LYS A 118 -8.63 33.91 6.59
CA LYS A 118 -9.68 32.90 6.37
C LYS A 118 -9.28 31.66 5.55
N ILE A 119 -8.33 30.88 6.09
CA ILE A 119 -8.30 29.43 5.86
C ILE A 119 -8.26 28.75 7.23
N ARG A 120 -9.36 28.06 7.59
CA ARG A 120 -9.46 27.29 8.83
C ARG A 120 -8.87 25.89 8.57
N ASN A 121 -7.59 25.76 8.91
CA ASN A 121 -6.83 24.54 9.23
C ASN A 121 -6.96 23.35 8.28
N ILE A 122 -6.07 23.25 7.29
CA ILE A 122 -5.66 21.97 6.70
C ILE A 122 -4.29 21.63 7.27
N ILE A 123 -4.23 20.70 8.23
CA ILE A 123 -2.97 20.22 8.79
C ILE A 123 -2.42 19.13 7.85
N ILE A 124 -1.63 19.52 6.87
CA ILE A 124 -0.87 18.58 6.03
C ILE A 124 0.43 18.24 6.76
N LYS A 125 0.44 17.15 7.52
CA LYS A 125 1.71 16.54 7.97
C LYS A 125 2.23 15.65 6.85
N ALA A 126 3.04 16.23 5.97
CA ALA A 126 3.86 15.47 5.03
C ALA A 126 5.06 14.90 5.81
N THR A 127 5.05 13.59 6.07
CA THR A 127 6.22 12.88 6.59
C THR A 127 6.92 12.24 5.40
N VAL A 128 8.07 12.78 5.02
CA VAL A 128 9.00 12.15 4.08
C VAL A 128 9.79 11.12 4.89
N SER A 129 9.78 9.86 4.47
CA SER A 129 10.64 8.80 5.04
C SER A 129 11.71 8.39 4.06
#